data_AF-A0AAN5T1W2-F1
#
_entry.id   AF-A0AAN5T1W2-F1
#
_cell.length_a   1.000
_cell.length_b   1.000
_cell.length_c   1.000
_cell.angle_alpha   90.00
_cell.angle_beta   90.00
_cell.angle_gamma   90.00
#
_symmetry.space_group_name_H-M   'P 1'
#
loop_
_entity.id
_entity.type
_entity.pdbx_description
1 polymer ?
#
loop_
_entity_poly.entity_id
_entity_poly.type
_entity_poly.pdbx_seq_one_letter_code
_entity_poly.pdbx_strand_id
1 'polypeptide(L)'
;MEQLIMEITLRSATINDASNLFEWRNALETRRYSSNPNPIEMADHLRWLQHSLVLPNRRLLIAEYQNNPIGVLRFDIDVLLEQAEVSIYLVPGLAGKGWGTKILESGTEWIKNNLPQVKNLVAKILADNIRSQRAFEKSGFNPTAYIYEKSIQN
;
A
#
# COMPACT_ATOMS: atom_id res chain seq x y z
N MET A 1 -25.11 -19.10 -8.69
CA MET A 1 -25.05 -17.92 -7.80
C MET A 1 -24.08 -16.95 -8.41
N GLU A 2 -24.58 -15.90 -9.05
CA GLU A 2 -23.73 -14.79 -9.51
C GLU A 2 -23.12 -14.15 -8.28
N GLN A 3 -21.83 -14.36 -8.09
CA GLN A 3 -21.05 -13.67 -7.08
C GLN A 3 -21.04 -12.21 -7.51
N LEU A 4 -21.74 -11.33 -6.77
CA LEU A 4 -21.65 -9.88 -6.99
C LEU A 4 -20.17 -9.52 -7.04
N ILE A 5 -19.69 -9.13 -8.21
CA ILE A 5 -18.32 -8.66 -8.39
C ILE A 5 -18.23 -7.39 -7.55
N MET A 6 -17.52 -7.45 -6.42
CA MET A 6 -17.15 -6.26 -5.68
C MET A 6 -16.14 -5.51 -6.53
N GLU A 7 -16.63 -4.58 -7.35
CA GLU A 7 -15.79 -3.75 -8.18
C GLU A 7 -15.07 -2.74 -7.29
N ILE A 8 -13.77 -2.96 -7.11
CA ILE A 8 -12.86 -1.98 -6.52
C ILE A 8 -12.26 -1.20 -7.68
N THR A 9 -12.45 0.12 -7.65
CA THR A 9 -11.82 1.03 -8.60
C THR A 9 -10.57 1.62 -7.96
N LEU A 10 -9.54 1.89 -8.79
CA LEU A 10 -8.33 2.58 -8.35
C LEU A 10 -8.24 3.91 -9.08
N ARG A 11 -8.08 4.99 -8.32
CA ARG A 11 -7.79 6.31 -8.86
C ARG A 11 -6.47 6.84 -8.35
N SER A 12 -5.83 7.72 -9.12
CA SER A 12 -4.67 8.46 -8.62
C SER A 12 -5.05 9.33 -7.42
N ALA A 13 -4.20 9.32 -6.41
CA ALA A 13 -4.27 10.31 -5.33
C ALA A 13 -3.94 11.70 -5.90
N THR A 14 -4.51 12.72 -5.27
CA THR A 14 -4.30 14.13 -5.61
C THR A 14 -3.95 14.92 -4.35
N ILE A 15 -3.59 16.20 -4.52
CA ILE A 15 -3.33 17.06 -3.36
C ILE A 15 -4.59 17.27 -2.50
N ASN A 16 -5.79 17.12 -3.07
CA ASN A 16 -7.04 17.23 -2.33
C ASN A 16 -7.26 16.06 -1.35
N ASP A 17 -6.53 14.97 -1.52
CA ASP A 17 -6.56 13.83 -0.61
C ASP A 17 -5.64 14.03 0.62
N ALA A 18 -4.92 15.15 0.72
CA ALA A 18 -3.89 15.36 1.75
C ALA A 18 -4.41 15.17 3.19
N SER A 19 -5.56 15.76 3.53
CA SER A 19 -6.12 15.63 4.89
C SER A 19 -6.44 14.17 5.22
N ASN A 20 -7.11 13.48 4.30
CA ASN A 20 -7.47 12.07 4.43
C ASN A 20 -6.22 11.19 4.56
N LEU A 21 -5.26 11.33 3.65
CA LEU A 21 -4.01 10.57 3.67
C LEU A 21 -3.20 10.83 4.94
N PHE A 22 -3.21 12.07 5.45
CA PHE A 22 -2.57 12.41 6.72
C PHE A 22 -3.19 11.64 7.87
N GLU A 23 -4.52 11.71 8.03
CA GLU A 23 -5.25 11.02 9.09
C GLU A 23 -5.07 9.51 9.01
N TRP A 24 -5.22 8.92 7.83
CA TRP A 24 -5.13 7.46 7.65
C TRP A 24 -3.73 6.93 7.91
N ARG A 25 -2.68 7.68 7.50
CA ARG A 25 -1.29 7.30 7.77
C ARG A 25 -0.92 7.46 9.24
N ASN A 26 -1.50 8.42 9.95
CA ASN A 26 -1.25 8.66 11.37
C ASN A 26 -2.07 7.78 12.31
N ALA A 27 -3.15 7.16 11.83
CA ALA A 27 -3.92 6.20 12.60
C ALA A 27 -3.01 5.12 13.19
N LEU A 28 -3.19 4.82 14.49
CA LEU A 28 -2.31 3.91 15.23
C LEU A 28 -2.20 2.53 14.56
N GLU A 29 -3.34 2.01 14.06
CA GLU A 29 -3.40 0.73 13.36
C GLU A 29 -2.63 0.70 12.03
N THR A 30 -2.39 1.87 11.42
CA THR A 30 -1.56 2.02 10.22
C THR A 30 -0.10 2.23 10.58
N ARG A 31 0.23 3.29 11.35
CA ARG A 31 1.63 3.67 11.59
C ARG A 31 2.42 2.61 12.35
N ARG A 32 1.79 1.83 13.24
CA ARG A 32 2.48 0.74 13.97
C ARG A 32 3.13 -0.30 13.07
N TYR A 33 2.64 -0.43 11.83
CA TYR A 33 3.17 -1.36 10.84
C TYR A 33 3.94 -0.69 9.71
N SER A 34 4.28 0.59 9.86
CA SER A 34 5.13 1.31 8.94
C SER A 34 6.60 1.20 9.35
N SER A 35 7.52 1.57 8.45
CA SER A 35 8.96 1.58 8.75
C SER A 35 9.36 2.57 9.84
N ASN A 36 8.55 3.61 10.08
CA ASN A 36 8.71 4.54 11.19
C ASN A 36 7.37 4.73 11.90
N PRO A 37 7.17 4.12 13.08
CA PRO A 37 5.88 4.15 13.75
C PRO A 37 5.55 5.48 14.43
N ASN A 38 6.46 6.46 14.46
CA ASN A 38 6.21 7.76 15.06
C ASN A 38 5.10 8.53 14.32
N PRO A 39 4.33 9.39 15.01
CA PRO A 39 3.42 10.29 14.35
C PRO A 39 4.14 11.15 13.30
N ILE A 40 3.45 11.38 12.18
CA ILE A 40 3.90 12.22 11.08
C ILE A 40 3.38 13.63 11.35
N GLU A 41 4.25 14.62 11.30
CA GLU A 41 3.86 16.02 11.34
C GLU A 41 3.22 16.47 10.02
N MET A 42 2.25 17.39 10.08
CA MET A 42 1.52 17.82 8.88
C MET A 42 2.44 18.40 7.79
N ALA A 43 3.46 19.17 8.18
CA ALA A 43 4.43 19.73 7.25
C ALA A 43 5.23 18.64 6.52
N ASP A 44 5.63 17.58 7.23
CA ASP A 44 6.35 16.43 6.65
C ASP A 44 5.46 15.62 5.72
N HIS A 45 4.19 15.45 6.10
CA HIS A 45 3.20 14.80 5.26
C HIS A 45 2.99 15.54 3.93
N LEU A 46 2.79 16.86 3.96
CA LEU A 46 2.58 17.64 2.76
C LEU A 46 3.80 17.60 1.82
N ARG A 47 5.01 17.74 2.37
CA ARG A 47 6.25 17.58 1.59
C ARG A 47 6.35 16.21 0.94
N TRP A 48 6.09 15.15 1.71
CA TRP A 48 6.09 13.78 1.18
C TRP A 48 5.04 13.57 0.09
N LEU A 49 3.84 14.12 0.25
CA LEU A 49 2.75 13.95 -0.71
C LEU A 49 3.06 14.68 -2.00
N GLN A 50 3.45 15.96 -1.93
CA GLN A 50 3.83 16.75 -3.11
C GLN A 50 4.93 16.06 -3.91
N HIS A 51 5.98 15.58 -3.23
CA HIS A 51 7.04 14.81 -3.89
C HIS A 51 6.51 13.51 -4.49
N SER A 52 5.67 12.77 -3.75
CA SER A 52 5.12 11.49 -4.22
C SER A 52 4.23 11.63 -5.46
N LEU A 53 3.52 12.75 -5.61
CA LEU A 53 2.62 13.00 -6.73
C LEU A 53 3.37 13.34 -8.03
N VAL A 54 4.60 13.85 -7.95
CA VAL A 54 5.40 14.25 -9.12
C VAL A 54 6.49 13.24 -9.48
N LEU A 55 6.77 12.27 -8.61
CA LEU A 55 7.78 11.25 -8.86
C LEU A 55 7.38 10.33 -10.02
N PRO A 56 8.15 10.28 -11.13
CA PRO A 56 7.78 9.50 -12.31
C PRO A 56 7.77 7.99 -12.05
N ASN A 57 8.60 7.53 -11.11
CA ASN A 57 8.71 6.13 -10.72
C ASN A 57 7.86 5.80 -9.49
N ARG A 58 6.87 6.64 -9.16
CA ARG A 58 5.90 6.35 -8.10
C ARG A 58 4.48 6.42 -8.62
N ARG A 59 3.62 5.52 -8.16
CA ARG A 59 2.17 5.63 -8.31
C ARG A 59 1.54 5.56 -6.93
N LEU A 60 0.77 6.58 -6.57
CA LEU A 60 0.00 6.63 -5.33
C LEU A 60 -1.47 6.58 -5.72
N LEU A 61 -2.15 5.50 -5.34
CA LEU A 61 -3.51 5.21 -5.74
C LEU A 61 -4.41 5.07 -4.51
N ILE A 62 -5.64 5.56 -4.62
CA ILE A 62 -6.70 5.34 -3.65
C ILE A 62 -7.62 4.28 -4.23
N ALA A 63 -7.84 3.22 -3.45
CA ALA A 63 -8.79 2.17 -3.76
C ALA A 63 -10.18 2.57 -3.22
N GLU A 64 -11.19 2.49 -4.07
CA GLU A 64 -12.56 2.86 -3.74
C GLU A 64 -13.52 1.70 -3.97
N TYR A 65 -14.50 1.57 -3.09
CA TYR A 65 -15.64 0.67 -3.26
C TYR A 65 -16.92 1.48 -3.13
N GLN A 66 -17.79 1.43 -4.15
CA GLN A 66 -19.00 2.26 -4.21
C GLN A 66 -18.70 3.75 -3.96
N ASN A 67 -17.63 4.27 -4.57
CA ASN A 67 -17.13 5.65 -4.42
C ASN A 67 -16.65 6.02 -3.00
N ASN A 68 -16.45 5.05 -2.10
CA ASN A 68 -15.90 5.27 -0.78
C ASN A 68 -14.44 4.77 -0.72
N PRO A 69 -13.48 5.59 -0.26
CA PRO A 69 -12.11 5.13 -0.04
C PRO A 69 -12.06 3.97 0.95
N ILE A 70 -11.37 2.90 0.56
CA ILE A 70 -11.20 1.69 1.40
C ILE A 70 -9.73 1.39 1.70
N GLY A 71 -8.80 1.96 0.93
CA GLY A 71 -7.38 1.86 1.20
C GLY A 71 -6.54 2.60 0.18
N VAL A 72 -5.22 2.51 0.35
CA VAL A 72 -4.24 3.20 -0.46
C VAL A 72 -3.17 2.22 -0.87
N LEU A 73 -2.80 2.26 -2.14
CA LEU A 73 -1.65 1.57 -2.71
C LEU A 73 -0.58 2.58 -3.10
N ARG A 74 0.67 2.23 -2.84
CA ARG A 74 1.82 2.93 -3.40
C ARG A 74 2.69 1.92 -4.11
N PHE A 75 3.02 2.19 -5.36
CA PHE A 75 4.03 1.45 -6.12
C PHE A 75 5.26 2.33 -6.31
N ASP A 76 6.42 1.84 -5.90
CA ASP A 76 7.73 2.42 -6.20
C ASP A 76 8.42 1.54 -7.26
N ILE A 77 8.62 2.09 -8.45
CA ILE A 77 9.02 1.35 -9.65
C ILE A 77 10.53 1.39 -9.81
N ASP A 78 11.14 0.22 -9.98
CA ASP A 78 12.51 0.04 -10.41
C ASP A 78 12.51 -0.52 -11.84
N VAL A 79 12.87 0.34 -12.79
CA VAL A 79 12.85 -0.01 -14.22
C VAL A 79 13.98 -0.98 -14.57
N LEU A 80 15.12 -0.92 -13.87
CA LEU A 80 16.27 -1.78 -14.17
C LEU A 80 16.03 -3.21 -13.70
N LEU A 81 15.33 -3.37 -12.58
CA LEU A 81 14.94 -4.67 -12.04
C LEU A 81 13.59 -5.17 -12.56
N GLU A 82 12.93 -4.39 -13.44
CA GLU A 82 11.58 -4.66 -13.94
C GLU A 82 10.60 -4.99 -12.81
N GLN A 83 10.68 -4.29 -11.67
CA GLN A 83 9.88 -4.57 -10.49
C GLN A 83 9.24 -3.31 -9.91
N ALA A 84 8.22 -3.49 -9.08
CA ALA A 84 7.72 -2.42 -8.22
C ALA A 84 7.56 -2.90 -6.77
N GLU A 85 8.05 -2.09 -5.82
CA GLU A 85 7.73 -2.26 -4.41
C GLU A 85 6.31 -1.74 -4.17
N VAL A 86 5.43 -2.61 -3.68
CA VAL A 86 4.07 -2.25 -3.29
C VAL A 86 3.98 -2.03 -1.78
N SER A 87 3.37 -0.91 -1.40
CA SER A 87 2.95 -0.62 -0.04
C SER A 87 1.44 -0.45 -0.02
N ILE A 88 0.79 -0.95 1.03
CA ILE A 88 -0.66 -0.88 1.21
C ILE A 88 -1.01 -0.49 2.65
N TYR A 89 -2.05 0.32 2.81
CA TYR A 89 -2.77 0.43 4.07
C TYR A 89 -4.27 0.63 3.80
N LEU A 90 -5.10 0.29 4.77
CA LEU A 90 -6.54 0.48 4.68
C LEU A 90 -6.93 1.82 5.29
N VAL A 91 -8.06 2.36 4.85
CA VAL A 91 -8.73 3.43 5.61
C VAL A 91 -9.04 2.88 7.01
N PRO A 92 -8.81 3.65 8.09
CA PRO A 92 -8.96 3.14 9.44
C PRO A 92 -10.35 2.57 9.74
N GLY A 93 -10.41 1.49 10.53
CA GLY A 93 -11.67 0.81 10.89
C GLY A 93 -12.19 -0.20 9.85
N LEU A 94 -11.51 -0.35 8.70
CA LEU A 94 -11.85 -1.36 7.68
C LEU A 94 -11.09 -2.68 7.85
N ALA A 95 -10.46 -2.85 9.01
CA ALA A 95 -9.74 -4.04 9.39
C ALA A 95 -10.61 -5.32 9.38
N GLY A 96 -10.01 -6.47 9.06
CA GLY A 96 -10.64 -7.80 9.21
C GLY A 96 -11.65 -8.21 8.12
N LYS A 97 -11.97 -7.35 7.16
CA LYS A 97 -13.03 -7.58 6.16
C LYS A 97 -12.56 -8.13 4.80
N GLY A 98 -11.30 -8.56 4.70
CA GLY A 98 -10.71 -9.05 3.44
C GLY A 98 -10.36 -7.98 2.41
N TRP A 99 -10.51 -6.69 2.73
CA TRP A 99 -10.21 -5.58 1.80
C TRP A 99 -8.76 -5.56 1.33
N GLY A 100 -7.80 -5.87 2.21
CA GLY A 100 -6.37 -5.86 1.84
C GLY A 100 -6.06 -6.77 0.65
N THR A 101 -6.57 -8.01 0.65
CA THR A 101 -6.38 -8.96 -0.46
C THR A 101 -7.02 -8.44 -1.74
N LYS A 102 -8.28 -8.00 -1.69
CA LYS A 102 -8.98 -7.49 -2.89
C LYS A 102 -8.31 -6.26 -3.48
N ILE A 103 -7.84 -5.33 -2.64
CA ILE A 103 -7.10 -4.16 -3.08
C ILE A 103 -5.78 -4.58 -3.75
N LEU A 104 -5.06 -5.56 -3.20
CA LEU A 104 -3.83 -6.09 -3.83
C LEU A 104 -4.10 -6.75 -5.18
N GLU A 105 -5.20 -7.51 -5.31
CA GLU A 105 -5.64 -8.10 -6.58
C GLU A 105 -5.95 -7.01 -7.62
N SER A 106 -6.78 -6.01 -7.27
CA SER A 106 -7.06 -4.86 -8.13
C SER A 106 -5.79 -4.07 -8.48
N GLY A 107 -4.87 -3.93 -7.53
CA GLY A 107 -3.57 -3.31 -7.74
C GLY A 107 -2.71 -4.07 -8.75
N THR A 108 -2.76 -5.40 -8.72
CA THR A 108 -2.03 -6.27 -9.65
C THR A 108 -2.56 -6.13 -11.07
N GLU A 109 -3.89 -6.12 -11.24
CA GLU A 109 -4.51 -5.87 -12.55
C GLU A 109 -4.21 -4.45 -13.06
N TRP A 110 -4.20 -3.45 -12.17
CA TRP A 110 -3.82 -2.10 -12.54
C TRP A 110 -2.37 -2.03 -13.03
N ILE A 111 -1.43 -2.71 -12.38
CA ILE A 111 -0.03 -2.79 -12.83
C ILE A 111 0.07 -3.43 -14.21
N LYS A 112 -0.59 -4.57 -14.45
CA LYS A 112 -0.59 -5.24 -15.76
C LYS A 112 -1.07 -4.32 -16.88
N ASN A 113 -2.11 -3.54 -16.63
CA ASN A 113 -2.74 -2.69 -17.63
C ASN A 113 -2.00 -1.35 -17.86
N ASN A 114 -1.32 -0.81 -16.85
CA ASN A 114 -0.76 0.54 -16.90
C ASN A 114 0.78 0.58 -16.93
N LEU A 115 1.45 -0.48 -16.46
CA LEU A 115 2.90 -0.55 -16.34
C LEU A 115 3.43 -1.91 -16.83
N PRO A 116 3.29 -2.24 -18.13
CA PRO A 116 3.68 -3.54 -18.68
C PRO A 116 5.19 -3.86 -18.57
N GLN A 117 6.02 -2.86 -18.29
CA GLN A 117 7.44 -3.02 -17.98
C GLN A 117 7.71 -3.63 -16.60
N VAL A 118 6.75 -3.58 -15.68
CA VAL A 118 6.88 -4.20 -14.36
C VAL A 118 6.50 -5.67 -14.48
N LYS A 119 7.45 -6.57 -14.23
CA LYS A 119 7.30 -8.03 -14.26
C LYS A 119 7.09 -8.63 -12.86
N ASN A 120 7.62 -7.98 -11.83
CA ASN A 120 7.54 -8.47 -10.45
C ASN A 120 6.98 -7.40 -9.50
N LEU A 121 6.11 -7.83 -8.57
CA LEU A 121 5.74 -7.04 -7.41
C LEU A 121 6.44 -7.59 -6.17
N VAL A 122 7.04 -6.69 -5.39
CA VAL A 122 7.71 -7.01 -4.13
C VAL A 122 7.11 -6.19 -3.00
N ALA A 123 7.14 -6.70 -1.77
CA ALA A 123 6.66 -5.97 -0.61
C ALA A 123 7.56 -6.24 0.59
N LYS A 124 7.75 -5.22 1.42
CA LYS A 124 8.41 -5.35 2.71
C LYS A 124 7.35 -5.28 3.81
N ILE A 125 7.24 -6.36 4.58
CA ILE A 125 6.21 -6.52 5.60
C ILE A 125 6.93 -6.82 6.92
N LEU A 126 6.59 -6.07 7.97
CA LEU A 126 7.12 -6.35 9.30
C LEU A 126 6.69 -7.74 9.78
N ALA A 127 7.58 -8.42 10.50
CA ALA A 127 7.39 -9.80 10.93
C ALA A 127 6.17 -10.01 11.85
N ASP A 128 5.79 -8.98 12.59
CA ASP A 128 4.63 -8.97 13.49
C ASP A 128 3.31 -8.61 12.78
N ASN A 129 3.36 -8.15 11.52
CA ASN A 129 2.19 -7.82 10.72
C ASN A 129 1.61 -9.05 10.01
N ILE A 130 1.25 -10.07 10.81
CA ILE A 130 0.69 -11.35 10.34
C ILE A 130 -0.52 -11.16 9.43
N ARG A 131 -1.32 -10.13 9.71
CA ARG A 131 -2.50 -9.82 8.90
C ARG A 131 -2.13 -9.37 7.49
N SER A 132 -1.10 -8.53 7.35
CA SER A 132 -0.60 -8.13 6.04
C SER A 132 0.05 -9.32 5.33
N GLN A 133 0.90 -10.10 6.01
CA GLN A 133 1.52 -11.30 5.42
C GLN A 133 0.46 -12.22 4.78
N ARG A 134 -0.60 -12.55 5.53
CA ARG A 134 -1.73 -13.34 5.01
C ARG A 134 -2.46 -12.68 3.84
N ALA A 135 -2.59 -11.35 3.84
CA ALA A 135 -3.24 -10.64 2.74
C ALA A 135 -2.43 -10.76 1.45
N PHE A 136 -1.10 -10.58 1.56
CA PHE A 136 -0.15 -10.72 0.46
C PHE A 136 -0.07 -12.15 -0.07
N GLU A 137 0.05 -13.15 0.82
CA GLU A 137 0.04 -14.57 0.45
C GLU A 137 -1.24 -14.96 -0.30
N LYS A 138 -2.41 -14.53 0.20
CA LYS A 138 -3.70 -14.78 -0.48
C LYS A 138 -3.80 -14.12 -1.85
N SER A 139 -3.12 -13.01 -2.06
CA SER A 139 -3.01 -12.36 -3.37
C SER A 139 -1.88 -12.92 -4.26
N GLY A 140 -1.26 -14.05 -3.88
CA GLY A 140 -0.27 -14.75 -4.70
C GLY A 140 1.19 -14.34 -4.49
N PHE A 141 1.49 -13.52 -3.49
CA PHE A 141 2.87 -13.21 -3.13
C PHE A 141 3.48 -14.37 -2.33
N ASN A 142 4.78 -14.62 -2.52
CA ASN A 142 5.51 -15.64 -1.78
C ASN A 142 6.68 -15.01 -0.99
N PRO A 143 7.03 -15.52 0.20
CA PRO A 143 8.21 -15.07 0.92
C PRO A 143 9.48 -15.41 0.14
N THR A 144 10.37 -14.44 -0.05
CA THR A 144 11.64 -14.62 -0.79
C THR A 144 12.88 -14.34 0.05
N ALA A 145 12.75 -13.61 1.15
CA ALA A 145 13.87 -13.26 2.04
C ALA A 145 13.39 -13.04 3.49
N TYR A 146 14.32 -13.20 4.42
CA TYR A 146 14.14 -12.87 5.84
C TYR A 146 15.25 -11.93 6.28
N ILE A 147 14.90 -10.92 7.08
CA ILE A 147 15.85 -9.99 7.70
C ILE A 147 15.93 -10.35 9.18
N TYR A 148 17.14 -10.58 9.68
CA TYR A 148 17.42 -10.87 11.08
C TYR A 148 18.17 -9.71 11.71
N GLU A 149 17.72 -9.26 12.87
CA GLU A 149 18.34 -8.20 13.65
C GLU A 149 18.72 -8.73 15.04
N LYS A 150 19.88 -8.32 15.55
CA LYS A 150 20.30 -8.56 16.93
C LYS A 150 20.70 -7.23 17.54
N SER A 151 19.97 -6.80 18.57
CA SER A 151 20.37 -5.63 19.36
C SER A 151 21.62 -5.96 20.18
N ILE A 152 22.64 -5.11 20.07
CA ILE A 152 23.80 -5.12 20.97
C ILE A 152 23.53 -4.03 21.99
N GLN A 153 23.25 -4.41 23.23
CA GLN A 153 23.21 -3.47 24.34
C GLN A 153 24.65 -3.22 24.79
N ASN A 154 25.09 -1.96 24.75
CA ASN A 154 26.29 -1.50 25.45
C ASN A 154 25.88 -0.93 26.81
#